data_AF-A0A950B2K6-F1
#
_entry.id   AF-A0A950B2K6-F1
#
_cell.length_a   1.000
_cell.length_b   1.000
_cell.length_c   1.000
_cell.angle_alpha   90.00
_cell.angle_beta   90.00
_cell.angle_gamma   90.00
#
_symmetry.space_group_name_H-M   'P 1'
#
loop_
_entity.id
_entity.type
_entity.pdbx_description
1 polymer ?
#
loop_
_entity_poly.entity_id
_entity_poly.type
_entity_poly.pdbx_seq_one_letter_code
_entity_poly.pdbx_strand_id
1 'polypeptide(L)'
;MSGLLNDAGYAVVTVLVLIGLWAAIDAARRPKEAWQAVGARKWLWVLGMLVGTYFLVGLIFVLLYLGGVRKDLQAVQAGAAP
;
A
#
# COMPACT_ATOMS: atom_id res chain seq x y z
N MET A 1 13.74 -28.39 15.10
CA MET A 1 13.27 -27.86 13.79
C MET A 1 11.93 -27.11 13.88
N SER A 2 11.00 -27.48 14.79
CA SER A 2 9.70 -26.79 14.94
C SER A 2 9.79 -25.32 15.35
N GLY A 3 10.74 -24.94 16.23
CA GLY A 3 10.93 -23.54 16.66
C GLY A 3 11.27 -22.59 15.50
N LEU A 4 12.26 -22.97 14.68
CA LEU A 4 12.69 -22.15 13.54
C LEU A 4 11.59 -21.88 12.52
N LEU A 5 10.75 -22.88 12.22
CA LEU A 5 9.63 -22.71 11.28
C LEU A 5 8.55 -21.77 11.82
N ASN A 6 8.28 -21.82 13.12
CA ASN A 6 7.34 -20.91 13.77
C ASN A 6 7.88 -19.47 13.75
N ASP A 7 9.15 -19.28 14.12
CA ASP A 7 9.80 -17.97 14.11
C ASP A 7 9.82 -17.36 12.71
N ALA A 8 10.14 -18.16 11.69
CA ALA A 8 10.09 -17.74 10.30
C ALA A 8 8.67 -17.34 9.86
N GLY A 9 7.66 -18.13 10.28
CA GLY A 9 6.25 -17.81 10.01
C GLY A 9 5.85 -16.45 10.61
N TYR A 10 6.19 -16.20 11.87
CA TYR A 10 5.92 -14.90 12.51
C TYR A 10 6.66 -13.77 11.81
N ALA A 11 7.94 -13.96 11.46
CA ALA A 11 8.72 -12.95 10.75
C ALA A 11 8.07 -12.57 9.41
N VAL A 12 7.60 -13.55 8.63
CA VAL A 12 6.90 -13.29 7.35
C VAL A 12 5.64 -12.47 7.59
N VAL A 13 4.79 -12.86 8.54
CA VAL A 13 3.55 -12.13 8.84
C VAL A 13 3.86 -10.70 9.29
N THR A 14 4.84 -10.51 10.18
CA THR A 14 5.27 -9.19 10.63
C THR A 14 5.72 -8.31 9.46
N VAL A 15 6.55 -8.83 8.55
CA VAL A 15 7.00 -8.09 7.36
C VAL A 15 5.82 -7.68 6.47
N LEU A 16 4.88 -8.60 6.21
CA LEU A 16 3.71 -8.30 5.39
C LEU A 16 2.84 -7.19 6.00
N VAL A 17 2.63 -7.23 7.33
CA VAL A 17 1.91 -6.19 8.07
C VAL A 17 2.64 -4.84 7.99
N LEU A 18 3.95 -4.83 8.22
CA LEU A 18 4.76 -3.61 8.16
C LEU A 18 4.73 -2.97 6.77
N ILE A 19 4.82 -3.77 5.70
CA ILE A 19 4.73 -3.28 4.33
C ILE A 19 3.34 -2.69 4.05
N GLY A 20 2.27 -3.36 4.49
CA GLY A 20 0.90 -2.85 4.33
C GLY A 20 0.66 -1.53 5.05
N LEU A 21 1.12 -1.42 6.31
CA LEU A 21 1.04 -0.19 7.09
C LEU A 21 1.85 0.94 6.45
N TRP A 22 3.07 0.65 6.02
CA TRP A 22 3.91 1.63 5.34
C TRP A 22 3.26 2.14 4.05
N ALA A 23 2.72 1.24 3.21
CA ALA A 23 2.05 1.62 1.97
C ALA A 23 0.79 2.47 2.23
N ALA A 24 -0.01 2.10 3.24
CA ALA A 24 -1.17 2.89 3.66
C ALA A 24 -0.78 4.30 4.13
N ILE A 25 0.31 4.42 4.90
CA ILE A 25 0.83 5.71 5.36
C ILE A 25 1.35 6.55 4.19
N ASP A 26 2.13 5.97 3.26
CA ASP A 26 2.60 6.67 2.04
C ASP A 26 1.41 7.18 1.21
N ALA A 27 0.40 6.33 0.99
CA ALA A 27 -0.83 6.68 0.30
C ALA A 27 -1.61 7.80 1.02
N ALA A 28 -1.73 7.71 2.34
CA ALA A 28 -2.43 8.69 3.17
C ALA A 28 -1.74 10.06 3.19
N ARG A 29 -0.41 10.11 3.05
CA ARG A 29 0.36 11.36 2.99
C ARG A 29 0.24 12.09 1.65
N ARG A 30 -0.25 11.44 0.59
CA ARG A 30 -0.39 12.10 -0.72
C ARG A 30 -1.58 13.08 -0.74
N PRO A 31 -1.42 14.26 -1.35
CA PRO A 31 -2.46 15.31 -1.42
C PRO A 31 -3.70 14.82 -2.18
N LYS A 32 -4.88 15.33 -1.82
CA LYS A 32 -6.17 14.86 -2.37
C LYS A 32 -6.29 15.16 -3.86
N GLU A 33 -5.69 16.26 -4.28
CA GLU A 33 -5.63 16.78 -5.64
C GLU A 33 -4.91 15.78 -6.57
N ALA A 34 -3.81 15.18 -6.10
CA ALA A 34 -3.09 14.17 -6.87
C ALA A 34 -3.93 12.90 -7.09
N TRP A 35 -4.67 12.47 -6.07
CA TRP A 35 -5.59 11.34 -6.20
C TRP A 35 -6.73 11.61 -7.18
N GLN A 36 -7.26 12.84 -7.17
CA GLN A 36 -8.29 13.26 -8.13
C GLN A 36 -7.77 13.28 -9.57
N ALA A 37 -6.57 13.78 -9.79
CA ALA A 37 -5.94 13.80 -11.12
C ALA A 37 -5.70 12.40 -11.69
N VAL A 38 -5.31 11.44 -10.85
CA VAL A 38 -5.14 10.01 -11.24
C VAL A 38 -6.50 9.28 -11.36
N GLY A 39 -7.62 9.93 -11.02
CA GLY A 39 -8.96 9.32 -11.06
C GLY A 39 -9.19 8.24 -9.99
N ALA A 40 -8.37 8.20 -8.95
CA ALA A 40 -8.40 7.18 -7.91
C ALA A 40 -8.96 7.72 -6.58
N ARG A 41 -9.73 6.88 -5.87
CA ARG A 41 -10.31 7.25 -4.57
C ARG A 41 -9.32 6.98 -3.44
N LYS A 42 -8.69 8.02 -2.88
CA LYS A 42 -7.71 7.92 -1.77
C LYS A 42 -8.15 6.97 -0.65
N TRP A 43 -9.39 7.11 -0.18
CA TRP A 43 -9.91 6.31 0.94
C TRP A 43 -9.96 4.81 0.62
N LEU A 44 -10.27 4.44 -0.63
CA LEU A 44 -10.34 3.05 -1.07
C LEU A 44 -8.96 2.39 -0.98
N TRP A 45 -7.92 3.09 -1.41
CA TRP A 45 -6.54 2.59 -1.38
C TRP A 45 -6.01 2.50 0.04
N VAL A 46 -6.21 3.54 0.86
CA VAL A 46 -5.74 3.55 2.26
C VAL A 46 -6.45 2.48 3.08
N LEU A 47 -7.78 2.39 3.04
CA LEU A 47 -8.51 1.37 3.79
C LEU A 47 -8.30 -0.03 3.21
N GLY A 48 -8.19 -0.15 1.89
CA GLY A 48 -7.90 -1.42 1.21
C GLY A 48 -6.57 -2.03 1.67
N MET A 49 -5.52 -1.22 1.87
CA MET A 49 -4.25 -1.70 2.44
C MET A 49 -4.37 -1.92 3.95
N LEU A 50 -4.93 -0.95 4.68
CA LEU A 50 -4.89 -0.96 6.15
C LEU A 50 -5.75 -2.08 6.75
N VAL A 51 -6.94 -2.32 6.20
CA VAL A 51 -7.84 -3.43 6.62
C VAL A 51 -7.50 -4.70 5.86
N GLY A 52 -7.23 -4.60 4.56
CA GLY A 52 -7.04 -5.77 3.72
C GLY A 52 -5.77 -6.55 4.04
N THR A 53 -4.68 -5.92 4.50
CA THR A 53 -3.43 -6.64 4.80
C THR A 53 -3.62 -7.66 5.92
N TYR A 54 -4.55 -7.43 6.84
CA TYR A 54 -4.96 -8.41 7.85
C TYR A 54 -5.56 -9.69 7.24
N PHE A 55 -6.30 -9.55 6.13
CA PHE A 55 -6.93 -10.65 5.40
C PHE A 55 -6.12 -11.13 4.19
N LEU A 56 -4.85 -10.71 4.06
CA LEU A 56 -3.98 -10.90 2.88
C LEU A 56 -4.48 -10.26 1.57
N VAL A 57 -5.78 -9.97 1.42
CA VAL A 57 -6.36 -9.28 0.25
C VAL A 57 -5.75 -7.89 0.03
N GLY A 58 -5.36 -7.20 1.10
CA GLY A 58 -4.70 -5.90 1.03
C GLY A 58 -3.31 -5.96 0.43
N LEU A 59 -2.67 -7.14 0.35
CA LEU A 59 -1.43 -7.29 -0.40
C LEU A 59 -1.64 -7.02 -1.89
N ILE A 60 -2.82 -7.32 -2.44
CA ILE A 60 -3.15 -6.95 -3.82
C ILE A 60 -3.14 -5.43 -3.98
N PHE A 61 -3.76 -4.71 -3.04
CA PHE A 61 -3.75 -3.24 -3.04
C PHE A 61 -2.32 -2.68 -2.90
N VAL A 62 -1.49 -3.25 -2.03
CA VAL A 62 -0.08 -2.86 -1.86
C VAL A 62 0.69 -3.06 -3.18
N LEU A 63 0.54 -4.21 -3.83
CA LEU A 63 1.23 -4.53 -5.07
C LEU A 63 0.80 -3.60 -6.21
N LEU A 64 -0.50 -3.38 -6.38
CA LEU A 64 -1.01 -2.44 -7.38
C LEU A 64 -0.57 -1.00 -7.11
N TYR A 65 -0.49 -0.62 -5.83
CA TYR A 65 -0.02 0.70 -5.45
C TYR A 65 1.44 0.92 -5.80
N LEU A 66 2.32 -0.02 -5.44
CA LEU A 66 3.75 0.06 -5.75
C LEU A 66 4.02 -0.09 -7.25
N GLY A 67 3.22 -0.93 -7.92
CA GLY A 67 3.32 -1.21 -9.35
C GLY A 67 2.99 0.00 -10.22
N GLY A 68 1.89 0.70 -9.93
CA GLY A 68 1.40 1.80 -10.78
C GLY A 68 1.08 3.06 -9.98
N VAL A 69 0.04 3.00 -9.15
CA VAL A 69 -0.59 4.20 -8.58
C VAL A 69 0.36 5.12 -7.83
N ARG A 70 1.34 4.58 -7.11
CA ARG A 70 2.37 5.39 -6.42
C ARG A 70 3.20 6.20 -7.42
N LYS A 71 3.55 5.62 -8.56
CA LYS A 71 4.31 6.30 -9.62
C LYS A 71 3.46 7.38 -10.28
N ASP A 72 2.19 7.09 -10.58
CA ASP A 72 1.26 8.05 -11.18
C ASP A 72 1.04 9.25 -10.24
N LEU A 73 0.83 8.99 -8.95
CA LEU A 73 0.69 10.04 -7.93
C LEU A 73 1.96 10.90 -7.84
N GLN A 74 3.14 10.29 -7.93
CA GLN A 74 4.41 11.02 -7.91
C GLN A 74 4.60 11.87 -9.17
N ALA A 75 4.23 11.34 -10.35
CA ALA A 75 4.30 12.08 -11.61
C ALA A 75 3.41 13.32 -11.57
N VAL A 76 2.14 13.18 -11.15
CA VAL A 76 1.23 14.33 -10.98
C VAL A 76 1.78 15.34 -9.97
N GLN A 77 2.31 14.88 -8.83
CA GLN A 77 2.90 15.76 -7.82
C GLN A 77 4.15 16.50 -8.33
N ALA A 78 4.87 15.92 -9.30
CA ALA A 78 6.01 16.55 -9.96
C ALA A 78 5.59 17.52 -11.09
N GLY A 79 4.28 17.70 -11.33
CA GLY A 79 3.75 18.59 -12.35
C GLY A 79 3.59 17.96 -13.73
N ALA A 80 3.72 16.63 -13.86
CA ALA A 80 3.33 15.95 -15.09
C ALA A 80 1.81 16.08 -15.29
N ALA A 81 1.40 16.51 -16.48
CA ALA A 81 -0.01 16.48 -16.86
C ALA A 81 -0.46 15.02 -17.00
N PRO A 82 -1.70 14.68 -16.57
CA PRO A 82 -2.25 13.34 -16.71
C PRO A 82 -2.43 12.92 -18.18
#